data_AF-A0A2I0AGN1-F1
#
_entry.id   AF-A0A2I0AGN1-F1
#
_cell.length_a   1.000
_cell.length_b   1.000
_cell.length_c   1.000
_cell.angle_alpha   90.00
_cell.angle_beta   90.00
_cell.angle_gamma   90.00
#
_symmetry.space_group_name_H-M   'P 1'
#
loop_
_entity.id
_entity.type
_entity.pdbx_description
1 polymer ?
#
loop_
_entity_poly.entity_id
_entity_poly.type
_entity_poly.pdbx_seq_one_letter_code
_entity_poly.pdbx_strand_id
1 'polypeptide(L)'
;MTVAQEWADTADEIWIKGDSAITIVDLHRTARGHPPDKTMAQIANLFCAFKAYKISHVYRAANRATDFVASFFCLDDLEWRRGMSLPLDFYSIFDEDLTFCT
;
A
#
# COMPACT_ATOMS: atom_id res chain seq x y z
N MET A 1 -12.64 -15.98 -6.04
CA MET A 1 -11.71 -14.94 -6.49
C MET A 1 -11.30 -14.16 -5.26
N THR A 2 -10.01 -14.04 -4.96
CA THR A 2 -9.54 -13.19 -3.85
C THR A 2 -9.38 -11.76 -4.37
N VAL A 3 -9.48 -10.76 -3.50
CA VAL A 3 -9.25 -9.34 -3.88
C VAL A 3 -7.90 -9.18 -4.57
N ALA A 4 -6.86 -9.88 -4.10
CA ALA A 4 -5.54 -9.86 -4.73
C ALA A 4 -5.55 -10.35 -6.19
N GLN A 5 -6.35 -11.37 -6.51
CA GLN A 5 -6.46 -11.90 -7.86
C GLN A 5 -7.12 -10.90 -8.83
N GLU A 6 -8.12 -10.15 -8.36
CA GLU A 6 -8.78 -9.11 -9.18
C GLU A 6 -7.79 -8.03 -9.64
N TRP A 7 -6.82 -7.68 -8.80
CA TRP A 7 -5.79 -6.71 -9.15
C TRP A 7 -4.72 -7.31 -10.06
N ALA A 8 -4.32 -8.56 -9.84
CA ALA A 8 -3.36 -9.26 -10.68
C ALA A 8 -3.86 -9.48 -12.12
N ASP A 9 -5.17 -9.61 -12.32
CA ASP A 9 -5.76 -9.68 -13.66
C ASP A 9 -5.65 -8.33 -14.42
N THR A 10 -5.41 -7.23 -13.69
CA THR A 10 -5.33 -5.86 -14.24
C THR A 10 -3.88 -5.37 -14.38
N ALA A 11 -2.96 -5.86 -13.53
CA ALA A 11 -1.57 -5.44 -13.52
C ALA A 11 -0.63 -6.61 -13.22
N ASP A 12 0.45 -6.71 -13.99
CA ASP A 12 1.45 -7.76 -13.83
C ASP A 12 2.33 -7.57 -12.58
N GLU A 13 2.52 -6.32 -12.15
CA GLU A 13 3.44 -5.96 -11.07
C GLU A 13 2.78 -5.07 -10.01
N ILE A 14 3.26 -5.19 -8.78
CA ILE A 14 2.87 -4.32 -7.67
C ILE A 14 4.08 -3.66 -7.01
N TRP A 15 3.99 -2.35 -6.77
CA TRP A 15 4.99 -1.65 -5.96
C TRP A 15 4.36 -1.13 -4.67
N ILE A 16 4.83 -1.68 -3.54
CA ILE A 16 4.46 -1.25 -2.19
C ILE A 16 5.50 -0.28 -1.66
N LYS A 17 5.06 0.93 -1.31
CA LYS A 17 5.87 1.98 -0.69
C LYS A 17 5.30 2.33 0.68
N GLY A 18 6.17 2.62 1.64
CA GLY A 18 5.76 3.06 2.97
C GLY A 18 6.90 3.69 3.75
N ASP A 19 6.57 4.56 4.69
CA ASP A 19 7.53 5.30 5.53
C ASP A 19 7.78 4.65 6.89
N SER A 20 6.94 3.68 7.29
CA SER A 20 7.16 2.84 8.47
C SER A 20 8.28 1.82 8.23
N ALA A 21 9.43 2.04 8.85
CA ALA A 21 10.58 1.13 8.75
C ALA A 21 10.24 -0.29 9.26
N ILE A 22 9.46 -0.40 10.35
CA ILE A 22 9.06 -1.68 10.94
C ILE A 22 8.17 -2.45 9.94
N THR A 23 7.14 -1.79 9.41
CA THR A 23 6.21 -2.41 8.46
C THR A 23 6.92 -2.84 7.19
N ILE A 24 7.85 -2.05 6.66
CA ILE A 24 8.65 -2.43 5.48
C ILE A 24 9.51 -3.66 5.75
N VAL A 25 10.16 -3.74 6.91
CA VAL A 25 10.94 -4.93 7.30
C VAL A 25 10.04 -6.17 7.37
N ASP A 26 8.85 -6.04 7.96
CA ASP A 26 7.92 -7.15 8.09
C ASP A 26 7.31 -7.58 6.75
N LEU A 27 7.06 -6.63 5.83
CA LEU A 27 6.69 -6.95 4.45
C LEU A 27 7.80 -7.72 3.73
N HIS A 28 9.06 -7.33 3.90
CA HIS A 28 10.19 -8.09 3.33
C HIS A 28 10.32 -9.50 3.92
N ARG A 29 10.09 -9.67 5.23
CA ARG A 29 10.07 -11.00 5.87
C ARG A 29 8.92 -11.85 5.33
N THR A 30 7.74 -11.25 5.19
CA THR A 30 6.54 -11.87 4.63
C THR A 30 6.77 -12.34 3.19
N ALA A 31 7.37 -11.48 2.35
CA ALA A 31 7.72 -11.81 0.98
C ALA A 31 8.74 -12.97 0.88
N ARG A 32 9.50 -13.24 1.94
CA ARG A 32 10.41 -14.39 2.06
C ARG A 32 9.76 -15.63 2.69
N GLY A 33 8.45 -15.59 2.98
CA GLY A 33 7.72 -16.70 3.58
C GLY A 33 7.75 -16.73 5.11
N HIS A 34 8.13 -15.64 5.77
CA HIS A 34 8.21 -15.54 7.23
C HIS A 34 7.33 -14.41 7.79
N PRO A 35 6.00 -14.48 7.63
CA PRO A 35 5.11 -13.47 8.18
C PRO A 35 5.17 -13.45 9.72
N PRO A 36 5.37 -12.29 10.37
CA PRO A 36 5.47 -12.20 11.83
C PRO A 36 4.11 -12.34 12.54
N ASP A 37 3.01 -12.10 11.83
CA ASP A 37 1.66 -12.16 12.38
C ASP A 37 0.63 -12.60 11.33
N LYS A 38 -0.63 -12.72 11.77
CA LYS A 38 -1.76 -13.15 10.93
C LYS A 38 -2.08 -12.15 9.81
N THR A 39 -1.96 -10.85 10.07
CA THR A 39 -2.23 -9.80 9.08
C THR A 39 -1.22 -9.86 7.94
N MET A 40 0.06 -9.97 8.29
CA MET A 40 1.14 -10.16 7.33
C MET A 40 1.02 -11.48 6.56
N ALA A 41 0.58 -12.56 7.21
CA ALA A 41 0.31 -13.82 6.53
C ALA A 41 -0.81 -13.69 5.47
N GLN A 42 -1.81 -12.84 5.71
CA GLN A 42 -2.84 -12.54 4.69
C GLN A 42 -2.26 -11.73 3.53
N ILE A 43 -1.35 -10.79 3.82
CA ILE A 43 -0.64 -9.99 2.80
C ILE A 43 0.27 -10.87 1.92
N ALA A 44 0.80 -11.99 2.43
CA ALA A 44 1.59 -12.92 1.62
C ALA A 44 0.86 -13.38 0.35
N ASN A 45 -0.46 -13.58 0.43
CA ASN A 45 -1.28 -13.97 -0.73
C ASN A 45 -1.30 -12.89 -1.82
N LEU A 46 -1.10 -11.62 -1.46
CA LEU A 46 -0.98 -10.53 -2.40
C LEU A 46 0.26 -10.72 -3.26
N PHE A 47 1.41 -11.01 -2.66
CA PHE A 47 2.67 -11.22 -3.40
C PHE A 47 2.60 -12.40 -4.36
N CYS A 48 1.89 -13.47 -4.00
CA CYS A 48 1.70 -14.62 -4.88
C CYS A 48 0.76 -14.34 -6.07
N ALA A 49 -0.07 -13.31 -5.99
CA ALA A 49 -1.02 -13.00 -7.06
C ALA A 49 -0.35 -12.27 -8.25
N PHE A 50 0.68 -11.46 -8.00
CA PHE A 50 1.38 -10.69 -9.04
C PHE A 50 2.59 -11.45 -9.60
N LYS A 51 2.96 -11.18 -10.86
CA LYS A 51 4.15 -11.77 -11.50
C LYS A 51 5.44 -11.22 -10.90
N ALA A 52 5.44 -9.95 -10.50
CA ALA A 52 6.55 -9.32 -9.79
C ALA A 52 6.05 -8.34 -8.73
N TYR A 53 6.88 -8.11 -7.71
CA TYR A 53 6.61 -7.12 -6.68
C TYR A 53 7.88 -6.36 -6.29
N LYS A 54 7.70 -5.12 -5.85
CA LYS A 54 8.74 -4.31 -5.24
C LYS A 54 8.25 -3.76 -3.91
N ILE A 55 9.12 -3.74 -2.92
CA ILE A 55 8.87 -3.13 -1.60
C ILE A 55 9.94 -2.06 -1.41
N SER A 56 9.55 -0.86 -0.98
CA SER A 56 10.50 0.24 -0.79
C SER A 56 10.12 1.09 0.42
N HIS A 57 11.12 1.39 1.24
CA HIS A 57 11.00 2.43 2.25
C HIS A 57 11.11 3.80 1.57
N VAL A 58 10.24 4.73 1.94
CA VAL A 58 10.25 6.12 1.43
C VAL A 58 10.29 7.10 2.60
N TYR A 59 10.76 8.31 2.35
CA TYR A 59 10.65 9.38 3.33
C TYR A 59 9.18 9.75 3.54
N ARG A 60 8.82 10.09 4.78
CA ARG A 60 7.46 10.53 5.14
C ARG A 60 6.94 11.67 4.26
N ALA A 61 7.83 12.59 3.87
CA ALA A 61 7.50 13.72 2.99
C ALA A 61 7.05 13.29 1.58
N ALA A 62 7.39 12.07 1.16
CA ALA A 62 7.00 11.46 -0.13
C ALA A 62 5.90 10.40 0.03
N ASN A 63 5.22 10.38 1.18
CA ASN A 63 4.12 9.47 1.50
C ASN A 63 2.93 10.23 2.12
N ARG A 64 2.79 11.52 1.82
CA ARG A 64 1.78 12.40 2.44
C ARG A 64 0.37 12.03 2.01
N ALA A 65 0.17 11.59 0.77
CA ALA A 65 -1.13 11.17 0.27
C ALA A 65 -1.66 9.95 1.04
N THR A 66 -0.76 9.01 1.37
CA THR A 66 -1.09 7.84 2.20
C THR A 66 -1.43 8.25 3.64
N ASP A 67 -0.63 9.12 4.26
CA ASP A 67 -0.87 9.63 5.62
C ASP A 67 -2.22 10.39 5.70
N PHE A 68 -2.54 11.16 4.67
CA PHE A 68 -3.80 11.88 4.54
C PHE A 68 -5.01 10.94 4.48
N VAL A 69 -4.99 9.91 3.63
CA VAL A 69 -6.07 8.93 3.52
C VAL A 69 -6.22 8.10 4.81
N ALA A 70 -5.10 7.71 5.43
CA ALA A 70 -5.11 6.98 6.69
C ALA A 70 -5.66 7.84 7.84
N SER A 71 -5.35 9.14 7.85
CA SER A 71 -5.89 10.08 8.84
C SER A 71 -7.39 10.28 8.68
N PHE A 72 -7.88 10.38 7.44
CA PHE A 72 -9.33 10.42 7.15
C PHE A 72 -10.04 9.16 7.66
N PHE A 73 -9.48 7.98 7.41
CA PHE A 73 -10.02 6.73 7.93
C PHE A 73 -10.15 6.73 9.46
N CYS A 74 -9.12 7.24 10.16
CA CYS A 74 -9.07 7.28 11.62
C CYS A 74 -10.08 8.26 12.23
N LEU A 75 -10.35 9.37 11.55
CA LEU A 75 -11.24 10.44 12.04
C LEU A 75 -12.72 10.16 11.75
N ASP A 76 -13.03 9.57 10.59
CA ASP A 76 -14.40 9.39 10.10
C ASP A 76 -14.94 7.95 10.23
N ASP A 77 -14.19 7.03 10.86
CA ASP A 77 -14.53 5.59 11.00
C ASP A 77 -14.99 4.96 9.67
N LEU A 78 -14.31 5.32 8.58
CA LEU A 78 -14.77 5.09 7.22
C LEU A 78 -14.01 3.97 6.53
N GLU A 79 -14.65 2.82 6.30
CA GLU A 79 -14.06 1.75 5.49
C GLU A 79 -13.99 2.12 4.01
N TRP A 80 -12.78 2.35 3.49
CA TRP A 80 -12.57 2.56 2.06
C TRP A 80 -12.95 1.33 1.24
N ARG A 81 -13.94 1.49 0.36
CA ARG A 81 -14.38 0.46 -0.59
C ARG A 81 -14.09 0.86 -2.02
N ARG A 82 -13.91 -0.13 -2.89
CA ARG A 82 -13.77 0.07 -4.33
C ARG A 82 -14.93 0.92 -4.86
N GLY A 83 -14.62 2.00 -5.58
CA GLY A 83 -15.61 2.92 -6.15
C GLY A 83 -15.97 4.12 -5.26
N MET A 84 -15.46 4.19 -4.03
CA MET A 84 -15.56 5.42 -3.23
C MET A 84 -14.66 6.52 -3.80
N SER A 85 -15.16 7.75 -3.78
CA SER A 85 -14.38 8.93 -4.14
C SER A 85 -13.36 9.24 -3.06
N LEU A 86 -12.10 9.42 -3.45
CA LEU A 86 -11.05 9.89 -2.55
C LEU A 86 -11.33 11.35 -2.13
N PRO A 87 -10.82 11.82 -0.98
CA PRO A 87 -11.02 13.20 -0.58
C PRO A 87 -10.39 14.15 -1.60
N LEU A 88 -11.00 15.33 -1.80
CA LEU A 88 -10.69 16.26 -2.90
C LEU A 88 -9.19 16.59 -3.01
N ASP A 89 -8.53 16.79 -1.87
CA ASP A 89 -7.11 17.18 -1.84
C ASP A 89 -6.13 16.02 -2.11
N PHE A 90 -6.63 14.77 -2.23
CA PHE A 90 -5.78 13.60 -2.43
C PHE A 90 -4.91 13.73 -3.69
N TYR A 91 -5.51 14.08 -4.82
CA TYR A 91 -4.79 14.10 -6.11
C TYR A 91 -3.67 15.15 -6.11
N SER A 92 -3.90 16.33 -5.56
CA SER A 92 -2.88 17.36 -5.42
C SER A 92 -1.71 16.92 -4.53
N ILE A 93 -2.01 16.26 -3.41
CA ILE A 93 -0.96 15.76 -2.49
C ILE A 93 -0.19 14.61 -3.15
N PHE A 94 -0.88 13.73 -3.87
CA PHE A 94 -0.25 12.61 -4.57
C PHE A 94 0.69 13.09 -5.68
N ASP A 95 0.28 14.11 -6.45
CA ASP A 95 1.16 14.72 -7.46
C ASP A 95 2.42 15.33 -6.81
N GLU A 96 2.29 15.98 -5.65
CA GLU A 96 3.46 16.43 -4.87
C GLU A 96 4.37 15.25 -4.46
N ASP A 97 3.82 14.17 -3.92
CA ASP A 97 4.58 12.97 -3.52
C ASP A 97 5.37 12.37 -4.70
N LEU A 98 4.80 12.38 -5.91
CA LEU A 98 5.47 11.90 -7.12
C LEU A 98 6.69 12.76 -7.49
N THR A 99 6.65 14.07 -7.27
CA THR A 99 7.79 14.97 -7.54
C THR A 99 8.94 14.82 -6.56
N PHE A 100 8.69 14.33 -5.34
CA PHE A 100 9.74 14.01 -4.37
C PHE A 100 10.49 12.70 -4.70
N CYS A 101 9.93 11.87 -5.57
CA CYS A 101 10.47 10.55 -5.93
C CYS A 101 11.40 10.56 -7.16
N THR A 102 11.70 11.72 -7.76
CA THR A 102 12.71 11.89 -8.83
C THR A 102 14.02 12.43 -8.30
#